data_AF-A0A1N7E6F7-F1
#
_entry.id   AF-A0A1N7E6F7-F1
#
_cell.length_a   1.000
_cell.length_b   1.000
_cell.length_c   1.000
_cell.angle_alpha   90.00
_cell.angle_beta   90.00
_cell.angle_gamma   90.00
#
_symmetry.space_group_name_H-M   'P 1'
#
loop_
_entity.id
_entity.type
_entity.pdbx_description
1 polymer ?
#
loop_
_entity_poly.entity_id
_entity_poly.type
_entity_poly.pdbx_seq_one_letter_code
_entity_poly.pdbx_strand_id
1 'polypeptide(L)'
;MAVPARGIRALTAARWGLVATVVAALALGLWGLRDYTSDPRHETNDGLLDLIYYDLQLFVLGSSPLEAGGPIPWPLQIARFLAPAATVYFLFEAARAMFADTWRVVRQRNMSGHAIVTGKTPTAAAIAAELQASGRRVIRTETGDAGSLYDAGVQGARVLYACADDSTDSSINVLAAATASRARRARKAGPLAVYAQVSDPAYALALRARHLSQPNTGSDFFNTDELAARELVRRDAATFEDAVPHVVIAGLGAFGQALVVELARMWQLSPRCGERLSVTLVDPAAEIIADDLRRRWPAVVQSCLLRPFPGDLRTAVDDESVPPHRTYLCFDDEDASVLAALTLAPLWRGGPHSLVLPLDRLARLVEVFGQDSTTLLDDIEGQLWPISVGSLIFNVTPGESGTIHEDIYERLAQSIHHIYLQRRVAQGARLGDTAAMVPWERLETGFREANLQQARNIGAKLIALGYTVAPRTGSGVDRIDDTLIESLAVAEHDRWVAERISQGWRFGEVRDDRVKLHPSIKPWGELSEAERDKDRDVVRDIPLILADYGLQVVRLTPPAVAPPTT
;
A
#
# COMPACT_ATOMS: atom_id res chain seq x y z
N MET A 1 -0.65 -2.94 22.02
CA MET A 1 0.01 -4.19 21.57
C MET A 1 0.72 -4.85 22.76
N ALA A 2 0.13 -5.88 23.36
CA ALA A 2 0.81 -6.71 24.34
C ALA A 2 1.71 -7.73 23.61
N VAL A 3 3.02 -7.65 23.81
CA VAL A 3 3.97 -8.69 23.42
C VAL A 3 3.48 -10.03 24.01
N PRO A 4 3.51 -11.16 23.27
CA PRO A 4 3.01 -12.41 23.81
C PRO A 4 3.79 -12.79 25.07
N ALA A 5 3.16 -12.61 26.24
CA ALA A 5 3.74 -12.77 27.56
C ALA A 5 4.27 -14.19 27.85
N ARG A 6 3.92 -15.17 26.99
CA ARG A 6 4.40 -16.55 27.09
C ARG A 6 5.90 -16.69 26.79
N GLY A 7 6.45 -15.92 25.84
CA GLY A 7 7.88 -16.00 25.50
C GLY A 7 8.78 -15.42 26.59
N ILE A 8 8.37 -14.28 27.17
CA ILE A 8 9.10 -13.59 28.23
C ILE A 8 9.11 -14.43 29.51
N ARG A 9 7.97 -15.03 29.88
CA ARG A 9 7.86 -15.90 31.08
C ARG A 9 8.73 -17.16 30.98
N ALA A 10 8.82 -17.77 29.79
CA ALA A 10 9.66 -18.95 29.58
C ALA A 10 11.16 -18.62 29.66
N LEU A 11 11.58 -17.49 29.07
CA LEU A 11 12.97 -16.99 29.15
C LEU A 11 13.36 -16.60 30.58
N THR A 12 12.45 -16.01 31.35
CA THR A 12 12.72 -15.71 32.77
C THR A 12 12.78 -16.98 33.62
N ALA A 13 11.92 -17.97 33.38
CA ALA A 13 11.95 -19.24 34.11
C ALA A 13 13.23 -20.03 33.85
N ALA A 14 13.70 -20.07 32.60
CA ALA A 14 14.97 -20.72 32.24
C ALA A 14 16.19 -20.03 32.90
N ARG A 15 16.18 -18.69 32.98
CA ARG A 15 17.23 -17.91 33.67
C ARG A 15 17.25 -18.19 35.17
N TRP A 16 16.09 -18.24 35.82
CA TRP A 16 16.00 -18.60 37.25
C TRP A 16 16.38 -20.06 37.51
N GLY A 17 16.04 -20.97 36.59
CA GLY A 17 16.48 -22.37 36.65
C GLY A 17 18.01 -22.52 36.58
N LEU A 18 18.69 -21.76 35.73
CA LEU A 18 20.15 -21.74 35.66
C LEU A 18 20.77 -21.18 36.96
N VAL A 19 20.25 -20.07 37.48
CA VAL A 19 20.72 -19.51 38.76
C VAL A 19 20.55 -20.51 39.90
N ALA A 20 19.40 -21.17 39.98
CA ALA A 20 19.16 -22.22 40.97
C ALA A 20 20.13 -23.39 40.81
N THR A 21 20.46 -23.78 39.58
CA THR A 21 21.42 -24.85 39.28
C THR A 21 22.84 -24.47 39.70
N VAL A 22 23.27 -23.24 39.44
CA VAL A 22 24.59 -22.72 39.86
C VAL A 22 24.67 -22.64 41.38
N VAL A 23 23.64 -22.11 42.04
CA VAL A 23 23.58 -22.03 43.51
C VAL A 23 23.57 -23.42 44.15
N ALA A 24 22.83 -24.37 43.58
CA ALA A 24 22.82 -25.76 44.05
C ALA A 24 24.19 -26.43 43.84
N ALA A 25 24.86 -26.19 42.72
CA ALA A 25 26.20 -26.71 42.47
C ALA A 25 27.22 -26.18 43.48
N LEU A 26 27.22 -24.87 43.75
CA LEU A 26 28.10 -24.23 44.74
C LEU A 26 27.80 -24.71 46.18
N ALA A 27 26.52 -24.82 46.54
CA ALA A 27 26.13 -25.29 47.87
C ALA A 27 26.53 -26.76 48.12
N LEU A 28 26.30 -27.63 47.13
CA LEU A 28 26.68 -29.04 47.20
C LEU A 28 28.20 -29.24 47.13
N GLY A 29 28.90 -28.41 46.34
CA GLY A 29 30.35 -28.44 46.21
C GLY A 29 31.05 -27.97 47.48
N LEU A 30 30.66 -26.83 48.06
CA LEU A 30 31.15 -26.37 49.37
C LEU A 30 30.89 -27.37 50.50
N TRP A 31 29.69 -27.96 50.54
CA TRP A 31 29.36 -28.97 51.54
C TRP A 31 30.22 -30.23 51.35
N GLY A 32 30.32 -30.72 50.12
CA GLY A 32 31.07 -31.93 49.80
C GLY A 32 32.59 -31.77 49.96
N LEU A 33 33.15 -30.60 49.63
CA LEU A 33 34.57 -30.29 49.85
C LEU A 33 34.89 -30.20 51.33
N ARG A 34 34.02 -29.58 52.14
CA ARG A 34 34.20 -29.53 53.60
C ARG A 34 34.20 -30.92 54.23
N ASP A 35 33.34 -31.82 53.75
CA ASP A 35 33.28 -33.21 54.21
C ASP A 35 34.52 -34.00 53.76
N TYR A 36 34.97 -33.77 52.51
CA TYR A 36 36.15 -34.42 51.94
C TYR A 36 37.47 -34.00 52.59
N THR A 37 37.68 -32.70 52.89
CA THR A 37 38.91 -32.21 53.54
C THR A 37 38.94 -32.43 55.05
N SER A 38 37.79 -32.74 55.66
CA SER A 38 37.71 -33.12 57.08
C SER A 38 37.96 -34.63 57.31
N ASP A 39 38.07 -35.45 56.25
CA ASP A 39 38.44 -36.86 56.38
C ASP A 39 39.95 -36.96 56.72
N PRO A 40 40.34 -37.68 57.79
CA PRO A 40 41.74 -37.83 58.20
C PRO A 40 42.68 -38.41 57.13
N ARG A 41 42.12 -39.02 56.07
CA ARG A 41 42.87 -39.56 54.93
C ARG A 41 43.29 -38.48 53.91
N HIS A 42 42.68 -37.31 53.99
CA HIS A 42 42.81 -36.20 53.03
C HIS A 42 43.00 -34.85 53.76
N GLU A 43 43.37 -34.89 55.04
CA GLU A 43 43.42 -33.75 55.94
C GLU A 43 44.38 -32.66 55.41
N THR A 44 43.80 -31.54 54.99
CA THR A 44 44.48 -30.33 54.56
C THR A 44 44.05 -29.16 55.46
N ASN A 45 44.96 -28.28 55.86
CA ASN A 45 44.65 -27.12 56.71
C ASN A 45 44.04 -25.98 55.88
N ASP A 46 42.96 -26.28 55.17
CA ASP A 46 42.34 -25.40 54.18
C ASP A 46 41.33 -24.46 54.86
N GLY A 47 41.48 -23.16 54.60
CA GLY A 47 40.54 -22.15 55.07
C GLY A 47 39.24 -22.13 54.25
N LEU A 48 38.26 -21.35 54.70
CA LEU A 48 37.01 -21.13 53.97
C LEU A 48 37.25 -20.59 52.55
N LEU A 49 38.26 -19.75 52.37
CA LEU A 49 38.62 -19.19 51.06
C LEU A 49 39.18 -20.25 50.11
N ASP A 50 39.91 -21.23 50.63
CA ASP A 50 40.47 -22.32 49.84
C ASP A 50 39.34 -23.26 49.38
N LEU A 51 38.37 -23.56 50.24
CA LEU A 51 37.18 -24.33 49.86
C LEU A 51 36.36 -23.64 48.77
N ILE A 52 36.18 -22.31 48.86
CA ILE A 52 35.51 -21.52 47.81
C ILE A 52 36.32 -21.57 46.50
N TYR A 53 37.64 -21.47 46.58
CA TYR A 53 38.51 -21.57 45.41
C TYR A 53 38.39 -22.95 44.73
N TYR A 54 38.45 -24.04 45.49
CA TYR A 54 38.30 -25.40 44.96
C TYR A 54 36.91 -25.67 44.40
N ASP A 55 35.86 -25.13 45.01
CA ASP A 55 34.49 -25.23 44.51
C ASP A 55 34.33 -24.50 43.16
N LEU A 56 34.94 -23.32 43.00
CA LEU A 56 34.98 -22.61 41.73
C LEU A 56 35.76 -23.36 40.65
N GLN A 57 36.82 -24.10 41.01
CA GLN A 57 37.55 -24.92 40.04
C GLN A 57 36.65 -26.00 39.40
N LEU A 58 35.65 -26.52 40.13
CA LEU A 58 34.73 -27.54 39.60
C LEU A 58 34.01 -27.09 38.32
N PHE A 59 33.78 -25.79 38.14
CA PHE A 59 33.16 -25.24 36.92
C PHE A 59 34.03 -25.36 35.67
N VAL A 60 35.33 -25.65 35.82
CA VAL A 60 36.33 -25.80 34.74
C VAL A 60 36.82 -27.26 34.64
N LEU A 61 36.07 -28.23 35.17
CA LEU A 61 36.40 -29.67 35.14
C LEU A 61 37.68 -30.06 35.88
N GLY A 62 38.06 -29.34 36.93
CA GLY A 62 39.19 -29.69 37.79
C GLY A 62 38.95 -29.28 39.24
N SER A 63 39.63 -29.91 40.18
CA SER A 63 39.81 -29.34 41.53
C SER A 63 40.99 -30.02 42.20
N SER A 64 41.95 -29.24 42.71
CA SER A 64 43.20 -29.77 43.27
C SER A 64 43.01 -30.85 44.36
N PRO A 65 42.03 -30.77 45.28
CA PRO A 65 41.83 -31.81 46.31
C PRO A 65 41.39 -33.17 45.75
N LEU A 66 40.70 -33.18 44.61
CA LEU A 66 40.20 -34.42 43.98
C LEU A 66 41.28 -35.19 43.21
N GLU A 67 42.47 -34.61 43.00
CA GLU A 67 43.61 -35.27 42.35
C GLU A 67 44.29 -36.30 43.28
N ALA A 68 44.15 -36.14 44.60
CA ALA A 68 44.69 -37.05 45.61
C ALA A 68 44.03 -38.45 45.60
N GLY A 69 42.85 -38.58 44.98
CA GLY A 69 42.08 -39.83 44.89
C GLY A 69 41.45 -40.28 46.21
N GLY A 70 40.33 -40.98 46.18
CA GLY A 70 39.63 -41.42 47.40
C GLY A 70 38.11 -41.54 47.21
N PRO A 71 37.37 -42.00 48.23
CA PRO A 71 35.91 -42.02 48.19
C PRO A 71 35.37 -40.58 48.23
N ILE A 72 34.77 -40.13 47.13
CA ILE A 72 34.20 -38.79 47.01
C ILE A 72 32.79 -38.77 47.63
N PRO A 73 32.50 -37.84 48.56
CA PRO A 73 31.16 -37.65 49.11
C PRO A 73 30.10 -37.43 48.04
N TRP A 74 28.89 -37.96 48.25
CA TRP A 74 27.81 -37.84 47.26
C TRP A 74 27.44 -36.38 46.90
N PRO A 75 27.50 -35.36 47.80
CA PRO A 75 27.22 -33.97 47.40
C PRO A 75 28.25 -33.46 46.39
N LEU A 76 29.53 -33.82 46.60
CA LEU A 76 30.64 -33.44 45.73
C LEU A 76 30.57 -34.18 44.38
N GLN A 77 30.10 -35.43 44.37
CA GLN A 77 29.83 -36.17 43.12
C GLN A 77 28.80 -35.45 42.26
N ILE A 78 27.69 -34.95 42.85
CA ILE A 78 26.68 -34.20 42.10
C ILE A 78 27.25 -32.87 41.61
N ALA A 79 27.94 -32.11 42.48
CA ALA A 79 28.53 -30.82 42.13
C ALA A 79 29.55 -30.93 40.98
N ARG A 80 30.38 -32.00 40.97
CA ARG A 80 31.38 -32.27 39.92
C ARG A 80 30.81 -32.37 38.52
N PHE A 81 29.55 -32.80 38.36
CA PHE A 81 28.88 -32.84 37.05
C PHE A 81 27.98 -31.62 36.83
N LEU A 82 27.35 -31.12 37.89
CA LEU A 82 26.40 -30.01 37.81
C LEU A 82 27.10 -28.68 37.48
N ALA A 83 28.27 -28.41 38.07
CA ALA A 83 29.04 -27.19 37.84
C ALA A 83 29.54 -27.06 36.38
N PRO A 84 30.24 -28.05 35.79
CA PRO A 84 30.59 -27.99 34.37
C PRO A 84 29.38 -27.94 33.43
N ALA A 85 28.30 -28.67 33.75
CA ALA A 85 27.07 -28.63 32.95
C ALA A 85 26.45 -27.22 32.93
N ALA A 86 26.47 -26.52 34.07
CA ALA A 86 26.03 -25.13 34.16
C ALA A 86 26.93 -24.19 33.34
N THR A 87 28.26 -24.36 33.37
CA THR A 87 29.21 -23.61 32.52
C THR A 87 28.94 -23.81 31.04
N VAL A 88 28.76 -25.07 30.60
CA VAL A 88 28.47 -25.42 29.20
C VAL A 88 27.13 -24.84 28.76
N TYR A 89 26.09 -24.93 29.58
CA TYR A 89 24.79 -24.35 29.28
C TYR A 89 24.86 -22.82 29.19
N PHE A 90 25.59 -22.17 30.09
CA PHE A 90 25.81 -20.73 30.03
C PHE A 90 26.52 -20.31 28.73
N LEU A 91 27.58 -21.03 28.34
CA LEU A 91 28.30 -20.78 27.09
C LEU A 91 27.39 -21.00 25.87
N PHE A 92 26.55 -22.05 25.90
CA PHE A 92 25.57 -22.31 24.86
C PHE A 92 24.52 -21.19 24.76
N GLU A 93 23.97 -20.72 25.87
CA GLU A 93 23.00 -19.62 25.89
C GLU A 93 23.62 -18.29 25.42
N ALA A 94 24.86 -18.01 25.82
CA ALA A 94 25.61 -16.85 25.34
C ALA A 94 25.84 -16.92 23.83
N ALA A 95 26.30 -18.07 23.31
CA ALA A 95 26.46 -18.29 21.88
C ALA A 95 25.12 -18.18 21.14
N ARG A 96 24.06 -18.83 21.64
CA ARG A 96 22.71 -18.77 21.06
C ARG A 96 22.19 -17.32 21.00
N ALA A 97 22.40 -16.53 22.06
CA ALA A 97 22.00 -15.13 22.10
C ALA A 97 22.79 -14.28 21.10
N MET A 98 24.11 -14.47 21.00
CA MET A 98 24.95 -13.77 20.03
C MET A 98 24.58 -14.10 18.58
N PHE A 99 24.26 -15.36 18.29
CA PHE A 99 23.91 -15.78 16.93
C PHE A 99 22.41 -15.64 16.61
N ALA A 100 21.54 -15.36 17.58
CA ALA A 100 20.08 -15.31 17.36
C ALA A 100 19.71 -14.31 16.26
N ASP A 101 20.32 -13.12 16.27
CA ASP A 101 20.10 -12.10 15.26
C ASP A 101 20.62 -12.54 13.88
N THR A 102 21.80 -13.16 13.82
CA THR A 102 22.38 -13.70 12.58
C THR A 102 21.50 -14.82 12.00
N TRP A 103 21.03 -15.76 12.83
CA TRP A 103 20.13 -16.83 12.42
C TRP A 103 18.79 -16.30 11.94
N ARG A 104 18.25 -15.26 12.58
CA ARG A 104 17.02 -14.58 12.12
C ARG A 104 17.21 -14.01 10.71
N VAL A 105 18.29 -13.27 10.48
CA VAL A 105 18.59 -12.67 9.17
C VAL A 105 18.81 -13.75 8.10
N VAL A 106 19.60 -14.78 8.39
CA VAL A 106 19.82 -15.90 7.45
C VAL A 106 18.51 -16.61 7.11
N ARG A 107 17.65 -16.84 8.11
CA ARG A 107 16.32 -17.41 7.88
C ARG A 107 15.48 -16.51 6.98
N GLN A 108 15.43 -15.20 7.25
CA GLN A 108 14.69 -14.22 6.45
C GLN A 108 15.19 -14.16 5.00
N ARG A 109 16.52 -14.14 4.79
CA ARG A 109 17.16 -14.16 3.47
C ARG A 109 16.73 -15.35 2.61
N ASN A 110 16.51 -16.50 3.22
CA ASN A 110 16.13 -17.75 2.55
C ASN A 110 14.62 -17.97 2.47
N MET A 111 13.79 -17.05 2.98
CA MET A 111 12.34 -17.14 2.87
C MET A 111 11.84 -16.81 1.46
N SER A 112 10.71 -17.40 1.09
CA SER A 112 10.02 -17.13 -0.17
C SER A 112 8.53 -16.85 0.03
N GLY A 113 7.95 -16.09 -0.89
CA GLY A 113 6.51 -15.77 -0.90
C GLY A 113 6.05 -14.83 0.22
N HIS A 114 6.98 -14.13 0.89
CA HIS A 114 6.66 -13.11 1.90
C HIS A 114 6.52 -11.72 1.28
N ALA A 115 5.90 -10.82 2.03
CA ALA A 115 5.85 -9.39 1.74
C ALA A 115 6.94 -8.66 2.53
N ILE A 116 7.51 -7.62 1.93
CA ILE A 116 8.43 -6.69 2.60
C ILE A 116 7.72 -5.33 2.71
N VAL A 117 7.77 -4.71 3.88
CA VAL A 117 7.26 -3.35 4.10
C VAL A 117 8.37 -2.50 4.70
N THR A 118 8.76 -1.43 4.02
CA THR A 118 9.81 -0.52 4.48
C THR A 118 9.20 0.70 5.15
N GLY A 119 9.84 1.20 6.21
CA GLY A 119 9.48 2.45 6.86
C GLY A 119 8.83 2.31 8.24
N LYS A 120 8.89 3.40 9.01
CA LYS A 120 8.29 3.55 10.35
C LYS A 120 7.05 4.45 10.35
N THR A 121 6.40 4.60 9.21
CA THR A 121 5.20 5.44 9.08
C THR A 121 3.94 4.72 9.57
N PRO A 122 2.87 5.45 9.91
CA PRO A 122 1.55 4.88 10.17
C PRO A 122 1.06 4.01 8.99
N THR A 123 1.25 4.49 7.75
CA THR A 123 0.97 3.75 6.51
C THR A 123 1.70 2.41 6.46
N ALA A 124 3.02 2.39 6.71
CA ALA A 124 3.80 1.14 6.75
C ALA A 124 3.31 0.18 7.84
N ALA A 125 2.88 0.69 8.99
CA ALA A 125 2.33 -0.14 10.07
C ALA A 125 0.96 -0.73 9.68
N ALA A 126 0.10 0.06 9.03
CA ALA A 126 -1.22 -0.37 8.61
C ALA A 126 -1.16 -1.43 7.48
N ILE A 127 -0.29 -1.23 6.46
CA ILE A 127 -0.01 -2.25 5.43
C ILE A 127 0.45 -3.55 6.07
N ALA A 128 1.41 -3.47 7.01
CA ALA A 128 1.94 -4.65 7.66
C ALA A 128 0.87 -5.39 8.48
N ALA A 129 -0.01 -4.66 9.16
CA ALA A 129 -1.10 -5.24 9.95
C ALA A 129 -2.14 -5.94 9.06
N GLU A 130 -2.56 -5.32 7.96
CA GLU A 130 -3.51 -5.90 6.99
C GLU A 130 -2.96 -7.19 6.36
N LEU A 131 -1.71 -7.14 5.88
CA LEU A 131 -1.05 -8.31 5.29
C LEU A 131 -0.93 -9.45 6.33
N GLN A 132 -0.67 -9.14 7.60
CA GLN A 132 -0.65 -10.13 8.66
C GLN A 132 -2.06 -10.69 8.96
N ALA A 133 -3.07 -9.83 9.00
CA ALA A 133 -4.47 -10.23 9.23
C ALA A 133 -5.00 -11.14 8.11
N SER A 134 -4.57 -10.92 6.86
CA SER A 134 -4.85 -11.80 5.71
C SER A 134 -3.99 -13.08 5.67
N GLY A 135 -3.23 -13.37 6.72
CA GLY A 135 -2.41 -14.58 6.85
C GLY A 135 -1.12 -14.57 6.03
N ARG A 136 -0.72 -13.41 5.47
CA ARG A 136 0.54 -13.29 4.73
C ARG A 136 1.71 -13.08 5.69
N ARG A 137 2.86 -13.65 5.31
CA ARG A 137 4.12 -13.44 6.04
C ARG A 137 4.69 -12.07 5.68
N VAL A 138 4.95 -11.23 6.68
CA VAL A 138 5.45 -9.86 6.49
C VAL A 138 6.80 -9.69 7.18
N ILE A 139 7.77 -9.13 6.46
CA ILE A 139 9.05 -8.68 6.99
C ILE A 139 9.07 -7.16 6.94
N ARG A 140 9.29 -6.52 8.09
CA ARG A 140 9.41 -5.06 8.17
C ARG A 140 10.88 -4.66 8.17
N THR A 141 11.23 -3.66 7.39
CA THR A 141 12.54 -3.02 7.41
C THR A 141 12.39 -1.55 7.75
N GLU A 142 13.40 -0.98 8.40
CA GLU A 142 13.37 0.46 8.70
C GLU A 142 13.64 1.28 7.43
N THR A 143 14.60 0.84 6.63
CA THR A 143 15.04 1.48 5.40
C THR A 143 14.88 0.56 4.19
N GLY A 144 14.87 1.17 2.99
CA GLY A 144 14.79 0.49 1.70
C GLY A 144 16.13 0.39 0.97
N ASP A 145 17.26 0.51 1.68
CA ASP A 145 18.58 0.39 1.08
C ASP A 145 18.92 -1.07 0.69
N ALA A 146 19.98 -1.24 -0.10
CA ALA A 146 20.36 -2.55 -0.64
C ALA A 146 20.67 -3.60 0.44
N GLY A 147 21.27 -3.19 1.57
CA GLY A 147 21.61 -4.08 2.68
C GLY A 147 20.36 -4.55 3.41
N SER A 148 19.50 -3.61 3.79
CA SER A 148 18.24 -3.90 4.48
C SER A 148 17.29 -4.78 3.66
N LEU A 149 17.18 -4.51 2.35
CA LEU A 149 16.38 -5.34 1.43
C LEU A 149 17.00 -6.73 1.21
N TYR A 150 18.33 -6.82 1.18
CA TYR A 150 19.02 -8.11 1.11
C TYR A 150 18.73 -8.95 2.35
N ASP A 151 18.84 -8.36 3.54
CA ASP A 151 18.56 -9.02 4.82
C ASP A 151 17.10 -9.43 4.97
N ALA A 152 16.19 -8.63 4.44
CA ALA A 152 14.77 -8.96 4.35
C ALA A 152 14.44 -10.04 3.30
N GLY A 153 15.43 -10.56 2.56
CA GLY A 153 15.20 -11.62 1.58
C GLY A 153 14.40 -11.17 0.37
N VAL A 154 14.67 -9.96 -0.16
CA VAL A 154 14.00 -9.41 -1.37
C VAL A 154 13.98 -10.36 -2.57
N GLN A 155 14.92 -11.31 -2.62
CA GLN A 155 15.01 -12.32 -3.67
C GLN A 155 13.81 -13.28 -3.67
N GLY A 156 13.36 -13.72 -2.50
CA GLY A 156 12.21 -14.60 -2.34
C GLY A 156 10.89 -13.86 -2.14
N ALA A 157 10.92 -12.53 -1.98
CA ALA A 157 9.73 -11.74 -1.74
C ALA A 157 8.75 -11.79 -2.93
N ARG A 158 7.46 -11.83 -2.61
CA ARG A 158 6.36 -11.72 -3.59
C ARG A 158 6.03 -10.26 -3.89
N VAL A 159 6.10 -9.41 -2.87
CA VAL A 159 5.72 -7.99 -2.96
C VAL A 159 6.58 -7.14 -2.01
N LEU A 160 6.87 -5.91 -2.41
CA LEU A 160 7.51 -4.87 -1.61
C LEU A 160 6.61 -3.64 -1.53
N TYR A 161 6.43 -3.10 -0.33
CA TYR A 161 5.81 -1.80 -0.08
C TYR A 161 6.88 -0.85 0.45
N ALA A 162 7.21 0.18 -0.33
CA ALA A 162 8.15 1.21 0.07
C ALA A 162 7.38 2.40 0.64
N CYS A 163 7.32 2.49 1.98
CA CYS A 163 6.52 3.47 2.72
C CYS A 163 7.34 4.13 3.83
N ALA A 164 8.62 4.41 3.55
CA ALA A 164 9.42 5.28 4.40
C ALA A 164 8.87 6.70 4.38
N ASP A 165 9.17 7.45 5.44
CA ASP A 165 8.81 8.85 5.54
C ASP A 165 9.60 9.64 4.49
N ASP A 166 8.87 10.19 3.52
CA ASP A 166 9.41 10.91 2.35
C ASP A 166 9.26 12.43 2.50
N SER A 167 8.87 12.92 3.69
CA SER A 167 8.72 14.36 3.98
C SER A 167 10.02 15.15 3.83
N THR A 168 11.16 14.50 4.04
CA THR A 168 12.50 15.10 3.89
C THR A 168 13.18 14.74 2.57
N ASP A 169 12.89 13.56 2.04
CA ASP A 169 13.43 13.06 0.77
C ASP A 169 12.32 12.32 0.02
N SER A 170 11.68 13.01 -0.94
CA SER A 170 10.60 12.47 -1.77
C SER A 170 11.04 11.30 -2.66
N SER A 171 12.35 11.07 -2.81
CA SER A 171 12.90 10.01 -3.65
C SER A 171 13.11 8.69 -2.92
N ILE A 172 13.06 8.67 -1.58
CA ILE A 172 13.48 7.51 -0.77
C ILE A 172 12.73 6.22 -1.12
N ASN A 173 11.41 6.32 -1.32
CA ASN A 173 10.55 5.18 -1.66
C ASN A 173 10.75 4.74 -3.12
N VAL A 174 10.97 5.69 -4.03
CA VAL A 174 11.29 5.43 -5.44
C VAL A 174 12.64 4.70 -5.56
N LEU A 175 13.64 5.11 -4.79
CA LEU A 175 14.96 4.48 -4.73
C LEU A 175 14.90 3.08 -4.12
N ALA A 176 14.10 2.88 -3.08
CA ALA A 176 13.85 1.55 -2.51
C ALA A 176 13.24 0.60 -3.55
N ALA A 177 12.24 1.09 -4.30
CA ALA A 177 11.60 0.35 -5.37
C ALA A 177 12.57 -0.03 -6.50
N ALA A 178 13.39 0.92 -6.95
CA ALA A 178 14.41 0.71 -7.96
C ALA A 178 15.49 -0.29 -7.49
N THR A 179 15.91 -0.19 -6.23
CA THR A 179 16.92 -1.06 -5.61
C THR A 179 16.42 -2.50 -5.55
N ALA A 180 15.19 -2.72 -5.10
CA ALA A 180 14.57 -4.03 -5.05
C ALA A 180 14.41 -4.65 -6.45
N SER A 181 13.91 -3.87 -7.41
CA SER A 181 13.74 -4.29 -8.80
C SER A 181 15.08 -4.70 -9.44
N ARG A 182 16.15 -3.93 -9.19
CA ARG A 182 17.51 -4.26 -9.65
C ARG A 182 18.03 -5.54 -9.01
N ALA A 183 17.84 -5.72 -7.71
CA ALA A 183 18.25 -6.91 -6.99
C ALA A 183 17.58 -8.18 -7.54
N ARG A 184 16.29 -8.10 -7.89
CA ARG A 184 15.52 -9.18 -8.51
C ARG A 184 15.97 -9.52 -9.94
N ARG A 185 16.23 -8.50 -10.76
CA ARG A 185 16.75 -8.68 -12.14
C ARG A 185 18.12 -9.35 -12.15
N ALA A 186 19.03 -8.94 -11.26
CA ALA A 186 20.38 -9.50 -11.18
C ALA A 186 20.41 -11.03 -10.95
N ARG A 187 19.38 -11.59 -10.31
CA ARG A 187 19.25 -13.02 -9.99
C ARG A 187 18.29 -13.78 -10.91
N LYS A 188 17.71 -13.14 -11.93
CA LYS A 188 16.66 -13.71 -12.81
C LYS A 188 15.47 -14.31 -12.04
N ALA A 189 15.13 -13.74 -10.89
CA ALA A 189 14.13 -14.28 -9.95
C ALA A 189 12.66 -13.93 -10.29
N GLY A 190 12.37 -13.55 -11.53
CA GLY A 190 11.05 -13.10 -11.98
C GLY A 190 10.67 -11.66 -11.56
N PRO A 191 9.47 -11.17 -11.94
CA PRO A 191 9.02 -9.81 -11.64
C PRO A 191 8.53 -9.66 -10.20
N LEU A 192 9.03 -8.66 -9.46
CA LEU A 192 8.60 -8.31 -8.10
C LEU A 192 7.50 -7.26 -8.18
N ALA A 193 6.39 -7.48 -7.47
CA ALA A 193 5.41 -6.43 -7.25
C ALA A 193 5.97 -5.41 -6.25
N VAL A 194 6.01 -4.14 -6.62
CA VAL A 194 6.62 -3.06 -5.85
C VAL A 194 5.67 -1.88 -5.85
N TYR A 195 5.27 -1.44 -4.66
CA TYR A 195 4.40 -0.28 -4.49
C TYR A 195 5.17 0.77 -3.69
N ALA A 196 5.45 1.91 -4.30
CA ALA A 196 6.15 3.01 -3.64
C ALA A 196 5.16 4.12 -3.29
N GLN A 197 5.08 4.46 -2.00
CA GLN A 197 4.36 5.64 -1.54
C GLN A 197 5.10 6.90 -1.99
N VAL A 198 4.35 7.86 -2.52
CA VAL A 198 4.82 9.21 -2.84
C VAL A 198 3.80 10.20 -2.29
N SER A 199 4.23 11.01 -1.32
CA SER A 199 3.33 11.92 -0.59
C SER A 199 2.93 13.15 -1.40
N ASP A 200 3.77 13.62 -2.33
CA ASP A 200 3.38 14.67 -3.29
C ASP A 200 2.53 14.07 -4.43
N PRO A 201 1.24 14.46 -4.57
CA PRO A 201 0.36 13.92 -5.61
C PRO A 201 0.81 14.25 -7.04
N ALA A 202 1.38 15.44 -7.27
CA ALA A 202 1.87 15.84 -8.58
C ALA A 202 3.10 15.01 -8.97
N TYR A 203 3.98 14.72 -8.00
CA TYR A 203 5.13 13.86 -8.22
C TYR A 203 4.71 12.40 -8.45
N ALA A 204 3.77 11.87 -7.67
CA ALA A 204 3.16 10.55 -7.87
C ALA A 204 2.58 10.42 -9.29
N LEU A 205 1.81 11.42 -9.74
CA LEU A 205 1.20 11.46 -11.06
C LEU A 205 2.26 11.49 -12.18
N ALA A 206 3.34 12.27 -12.02
CA ALA A 206 4.44 12.31 -12.98
C ALA A 206 5.18 10.98 -13.10
N LEU A 207 5.45 10.31 -11.97
CA LEU A 207 6.07 8.99 -11.95
C LEU A 207 5.20 7.93 -12.63
N ARG A 208 3.89 7.94 -12.35
CA ARG A 208 2.90 7.10 -13.04
C ARG A 208 2.83 7.35 -14.54
N ALA A 209 2.81 8.61 -14.97
CA ALA A 209 2.83 8.96 -16.39
C ALA A 209 4.07 8.38 -17.10
N ARG A 210 5.23 8.50 -16.43
CA ARG A 210 6.49 7.95 -16.94
C ARG A 210 6.47 6.42 -16.95
N HIS A 211 5.91 5.81 -15.91
CA HIS A 211 5.75 4.37 -15.79
C HIS A 211 4.87 3.78 -16.90
N LEU A 212 3.73 4.42 -17.20
CA LEU A 212 2.86 4.02 -18.30
C LEU A 212 3.57 4.08 -19.65
N SER A 213 4.44 5.08 -19.83
CA SER A 213 5.22 5.23 -21.05
C SER A 213 6.31 4.15 -21.16
N GLN A 214 6.97 3.79 -20.07
CA GLN A 214 8.00 2.74 -20.05
C GLN A 214 7.60 1.62 -19.09
N PRO A 215 6.69 0.72 -19.51
CA PRO A 215 6.13 -0.29 -18.63
C PRO A 215 7.25 -1.19 -18.11
N ASN A 216 7.55 -1.09 -16.82
CA ASN A 216 8.37 -2.05 -16.10
C ASN A 216 7.43 -2.92 -15.27
N THR A 217 7.15 -4.13 -15.73
CA THR A 217 6.14 -4.99 -15.10
C THR A 217 6.38 -5.15 -13.61
N GLY A 218 5.38 -4.80 -12.80
CA GLY A 218 5.37 -5.05 -11.35
C GLY A 218 5.78 -3.87 -10.48
N SER A 219 5.89 -2.63 -10.94
CA SER A 219 6.10 -1.48 -10.05
C SER A 219 5.00 -0.43 -10.21
N ASP A 220 4.43 0.09 -9.14
CA ASP A 220 3.52 1.23 -9.16
C ASP A 220 3.82 2.24 -8.05
N PHE A 221 3.31 3.46 -8.23
CA PHE A 221 3.42 4.56 -7.29
C PHE A 221 2.04 4.91 -6.76
N PHE A 222 1.91 5.08 -5.45
CA PHE A 222 0.64 5.44 -4.84
C PHE A 222 0.78 6.63 -3.91
N ASN A 223 -0.29 7.40 -3.81
CA ASN A 223 -0.42 8.50 -2.88
C ASN A 223 -1.49 8.13 -1.84
N THR A 224 -1.17 8.32 -0.57
CA THR A 224 -2.04 7.94 0.56
C THR A 224 -3.35 8.73 0.54
N ASP A 225 -3.28 10.03 0.22
CA ASP A 225 -4.44 10.92 0.22
C ASP A 225 -5.44 10.56 -0.88
N GLU A 226 -4.96 10.27 -2.09
CA GLU A 226 -5.80 9.80 -3.20
C GLU A 226 -6.52 8.49 -2.86
N LEU A 227 -5.83 7.54 -2.23
CA LEU A 227 -6.41 6.24 -1.85
C LEU A 227 -7.46 6.39 -0.74
N ALA A 228 -7.15 7.20 0.27
CA ALA A 228 -8.05 7.43 1.38
C ALA A 228 -9.29 8.25 0.96
N ALA A 229 -9.12 9.28 0.14
CA ALA A 229 -10.24 10.05 -0.42
C ALA A 229 -11.18 9.15 -1.25
N ARG A 230 -10.62 8.26 -2.07
CA ARG A 230 -11.40 7.28 -2.86
C ARG A 230 -12.25 6.39 -1.97
N GLU A 231 -11.64 5.82 -0.94
CA GLU A 231 -12.34 4.92 -0.03
C GLU A 231 -13.36 5.65 0.83
N LEU A 232 -13.07 6.88 1.25
CA LEU A 232 -14.02 7.71 1.99
C LEU A 232 -15.27 8.01 1.14
N VAL A 233 -15.08 8.43 -0.12
CA VAL A 233 -16.20 8.67 -1.05
C VAL A 233 -16.99 7.40 -1.33
N ARG A 234 -16.31 6.26 -1.47
CA ARG A 234 -16.98 4.96 -1.64
C ARG A 234 -17.90 4.63 -0.47
N ARG A 235 -17.46 4.88 0.77
CA ARG A 235 -18.28 4.68 1.98
C ARG A 235 -19.45 5.65 2.07
N ASP A 236 -19.23 6.89 1.64
CA ASP A 236 -20.27 7.92 1.65
C ASP A 236 -21.21 7.86 0.43
N ALA A 237 -20.95 7.02 -0.57
CA ALA A 237 -21.75 6.94 -1.79
C ALA A 237 -23.25 6.70 -1.52
N ALA A 238 -23.57 5.82 -0.57
CA ALA A 238 -24.95 5.53 -0.16
C ALA A 238 -25.67 6.76 0.44
N THR A 239 -24.92 7.65 1.10
CA THR A 239 -25.45 8.89 1.69
C THR A 239 -25.98 9.86 0.61
N PHE A 240 -25.54 9.71 -0.64
CA PHE A 240 -25.83 10.62 -1.74
C PHE A 240 -26.87 10.07 -2.73
N GLU A 241 -27.53 8.95 -2.44
CA GLU A 241 -28.48 8.30 -3.34
C GLU A 241 -29.84 9.01 -3.44
N ASP A 242 -30.29 9.68 -2.36
CA ASP A 242 -31.68 10.14 -2.25
C ASP A 242 -31.93 11.57 -2.76
N ALA A 243 -30.92 12.44 -2.77
CA ALA A 243 -31.00 13.81 -3.29
C ALA A 243 -29.68 14.25 -3.94
N VAL A 244 -29.67 15.38 -4.66
CA VAL A 244 -28.42 16.02 -5.07
C VAL A 244 -27.82 16.70 -3.84
N PRO A 245 -26.72 16.18 -3.29
CA PRO A 245 -26.21 16.70 -2.04
C PRO A 245 -25.44 18.01 -2.29
N HIS A 246 -25.43 18.85 -1.27
CA HIS A 246 -24.48 19.94 -1.17
C HIS A 246 -23.36 19.52 -0.22
N VAL A 247 -22.14 19.55 -0.73
CA VAL A 247 -20.92 19.16 -0.01
C VAL A 247 -20.04 20.39 0.21
N VAL A 248 -19.47 20.53 1.40
CA VAL A 248 -18.44 21.51 1.72
C VAL A 248 -17.13 20.79 1.96
N ILE A 249 -16.04 21.29 1.39
CA ILE A 249 -14.68 20.80 1.66
C ILE A 249 -13.86 21.99 2.15
N ALA A 250 -13.42 21.92 3.40
CA ALA A 250 -12.63 22.96 4.04
C ALA A 250 -11.18 22.52 4.16
N GLY A 251 -10.25 23.30 3.59
CA GLY A 251 -8.86 22.89 3.40
C GLY A 251 -8.68 22.11 2.11
N LEU A 252 -7.95 22.70 1.16
CA LEU A 252 -7.72 22.16 -0.18
C LEU A 252 -6.26 21.75 -0.39
N GLY A 253 -5.70 21.08 0.62
CA GLY A 253 -4.44 20.34 0.51
C GLY A 253 -4.57 19.11 -0.42
N ALA A 254 -3.59 18.22 -0.36
CA ALA A 254 -3.56 17.00 -1.19
C ALA A 254 -4.84 16.16 -1.05
N PHE A 255 -5.28 15.92 0.18
CA PHE A 255 -6.49 15.15 0.49
C PHE A 255 -7.78 15.84 0.04
N GLY A 256 -7.95 17.13 0.36
CA GLY A 256 -9.15 17.90 -0.03
C GLY A 256 -9.33 17.96 -1.56
N GLN A 257 -8.24 18.16 -2.31
CA GLN A 257 -8.28 18.13 -3.78
C GLN A 257 -8.60 16.73 -4.32
N ALA A 258 -7.99 15.68 -3.77
CA ALA A 258 -8.30 14.31 -4.14
C ALA A 258 -9.79 13.97 -3.90
N LEU A 259 -10.35 14.47 -2.80
CA LEU A 259 -11.76 14.28 -2.46
C LEU A 259 -12.70 14.90 -3.49
N VAL A 260 -12.41 16.12 -3.97
CA VAL A 260 -13.20 16.74 -5.06
C VAL A 260 -13.20 15.86 -6.31
N VAL A 261 -12.04 15.30 -6.68
CA VAL A 261 -11.91 14.47 -7.88
C VAL A 261 -12.66 13.15 -7.72
N GLU A 262 -12.54 12.47 -6.57
CA GLU A 262 -13.22 11.20 -6.34
C GLU A 262 -14.75 11.38 -6.19
N LEU A 263 -15.22 12.48 -5.59
CA LEU A 263 -16.64 12.84 -5.58
C LEU A 263 -17.16 13.06 -7.01
N ALA A 264 -16.41 13.77 -7.85
CA ALA A 264 -16.77 13.98 -9.25
C ALA A 264 -16.90 12.67 -10.02
N ARG A 265 -15.93 11.76 -9.86
CA ARG A 265 -15.94 10.43 -10.50
C ARG A 265 -17.10 9.57 -10.01
N MET A 266 -17.33 9.52 -8.70
CA MET A 266 -18.47 8.79 -8.13
C MET A 266 -19.79 9.34 -8.68
N TRP A 267 -19.92 10.66 -8.80
CA TRP A 267 -21.14 11.29 -9.30
C TRP A 267 -21.42 11.01 -10.79
N GLN A 268 -20.39 10.81 -11.62
CA GLN A 268 -20.56 10.35 -13.02
C GLN A 268 -21.27 8.99 -13.12
N LEU A 269 -21.14 8.16 -12.09
CA LEU A 269 -21.72 6.82 -12.02
C LEU A 269 -23.11 6.81 -11.37
N SER A 270 -23.53 7.93 -10.77
CA SER A 270 -24.81 8.04 -10.09
C SER A 270 -25.98 7.97 -11.09
N PRO A 271 -27.15 7.41 -10.70
CA PRO A 271 -28.38 7.50 -11.49
C PRO A 271 -28.78 8.95 -11.84
N ARG A 272 -28.28 9.95 -11.08
CA ARG A 272 -28.52 11.38 -11.28
C ARG A 272 -27.38 12.11 -11.99
N CYS A 273 -26.53 11.41 -12.75
CA CYS A 273 -25.37 12.01 -13.44
C CYS A 273 -25.70 13.16 -14.43
N GLY A 274 -26.98 13.38 -14.76
CA GLY A 274 -27.45 14.55 -15.52
C GLY A 274 -27.53 15.85 -14.71
N GLU A 275 -27.53 15.76 -13.38
CA GLU A 275 -27.45 16.91 -12.45
C GLU A 275 -26.01 17.09 -11.95
N ARG A 276 -25.64 18.30 -11.54
CA ARG A 276 -24.29 18.58 -11.02
C ARG A 276 -24.27 18.62 -9.50
N LEU A 277 -23.32 17.89 -8.92
CA LEU A 277 -23.00 17.91 -7.50
C LEU A 277 -22.52 19.31 -7.08
N SER A 278 -23.18 19.95 -6.13
CA SER A 278 -22.75 21.26 -5.60
C SER A 278 -21.64 21.06 -4.58
N VAL A 279 -20.45 21.60 -4.85
CA VAL A 279 -19.29 21.49 -3.96
C VAL A 279 -18.75 22.88 -3.62
N THR A 280 -18.90 23.30 -2.37
CA THR A 280 -18.30 24.54 -1.86
C THR A 280 -16.89 24.24 -1.37
N LEU A 281 -15.92 24.98 -1.90
CA LEU A 281 -14.49 24.82 -1.61
C LEU A 281 -14.04 25.97 -0.72
N VAL A 282 -13.74 25.69 0.54
CA VAL A 282 -13.34 26.70 1.53
C VAL A 282 -11.84 26.63 1.74
N ASP A 283 -11.12 27.60 1.20
CA ASP A 283 -9.67 27.71 1.31
C ASP A 283 -9.22 29.10 0.87
N PRO A 284 -8.18 29.72 1.47
CA PRO A 284 -7.64 30.99 0.99
C PRO A 284 -7.28 31.00 -0.51
N ALA A 285 -6.88 29.84 -1.08
CA ALA A 285 -6.54 29.67 -2.48
C ALA A 285 -7.66 29.00 -3.31
N ALA A 286 -8.91 28.96 -2.81
CA ALA A 286 -10.01 28.20 -3.41
C ALA A 286 -10.26 28.52 -4.89
N GLU A 287 -10.15 29.78 -5.32
CA GLU A 287 -10.36 30.16 -6.72
C GLU A 287 -9.32 29.51 -7.66
N ILE A 288 -8.03 29.64 -7.30
CA ILE A 288 -6.91 29.12 -8.09
C ILE A 288 -6.99 27.60 -8.16
N ILE A 289 -7.28 26.95 -7.02
CA ILE A 289 -7.40 25.49 -6.93
C ILE A 289 -8.61 24.99 -7.72
N ALA A 290 -9.77 25.66 -7.64
CA ALA A 290 -10.95 25.30 -8.41
C ALA A 290 -10.68 25.34 -9.92
N ASP A 291 -9.98 26.37 -10.39
CA ASP A 291 -9.60 26.49 -11.79
C ASP A 291 -8.60 25.41 -12.22
N ASP A 292 -7.65 25.06 -11.36
CA ASP A 292 -6.72 23.97 -11.63
C ASP A 292 -7.41 22.61 -11.72
N LEU A 293 -8.35 22.34 -10.81
CA LEU A 293 -9.16 21.12 -10.82
C LEU A 293 -10.00 21.03 -12.11
N ARG A 294 -10.64 22.12 -12.54
CA ARG A 294 -11.41 22.17 -13.80
C ARG A 294 -10.52 21.92 -15.02
N ARG A 295 -9.31 22.47 -15.06
CA ARG A 295 -8.37 22.26 -16.18
C ARG A 295 -7.85 20.82 -16.24
N ARG A 296 -7.55 20.22 -15.08
CA ARG A 296 -6.90 18.91 -14.99
C ARG A 296 -7.86 17.74 -15.08
N TRP A 297 -9.12 17.89 -14.62
CA TRP A 297 -10.02 16.75 -14.46
C TRP A 297 -11.35 16.97 -15.20
N PRO A 298 -11.59 16.30 -16.34
CA PRO A 298 -12.85 16.40 -17.07
C PRO A 298 -14.07 16.01 -16.22
N ALA A 299 -13.93 15.01 -15.35
CA ALA A 299 -14.98 14.58 -14.43
C ALA A 299 -15.48 15.73 -13.54
N VAL A 300 -14.56 16.58 -13.06
CA VAL A 300 -14.91 17.74 -12.23
C VAL A 300 -15.76 18.74 -13.02
N VAL A 301 -15.41 19.01 -14.28
CA VAL A 301 -16.16 19.93 -15.14
C VAL A 301 -17.55 19.39 -15.49
N GLN A 302 -17.65 18.09 -15.71
CA GLN A 302 -18.90 17.43 -16.14
C GLN A 302 -19.87 17.27 -14.97
N SER A 303 -19.37 16.87 -13.80
CA SER A 303 -20.21 16.37 -12.70
C SER A 303 -20.34 17.31 -11.51
N CYS A 304 -19.45 18.30 -11.37
CA CYS A 304 -19.47 19.20 -10.21
C CYS A 304 -19.78 20.65 -10.59
N LEU A 305 -20.54 21.32 -9.74
CA LEU A 305 -20.63 22.77 -9.66
C LEU A 305 -19.75 23.23 -8.51
N LEU A 306 -18.50 23.59 -8.83
CA LEU A 306 -17.54 24.10 -7.83
C LEU A 306 -17.84 25.56 -7.48
N ARG A 307 -18.06 25.83 -6.19
CA ARG A 307 -18.24 27.16 -5.60
C ARG A 307 -17.03 27.51 -4.74
N PRO A 308 -16.01 28.19 -5.29
CA PRO A 308 -14.86 28.60 -4.48
C PRO A 308 -15.27 29.67 -3.47
N PHE A 309 -14.81 29.53 -2.24
CA PHE A 309 -15.02 30.47 -1.15
C PHE A 309 -13.66 30.81 -0.52
N PRO A 310 -13.03 31.94 -0.92
CA PRO A 310 -11.75 32.37 -0.37
C PRO A 310 -11.94 32.98 1.02
N GLY A 311 -12.03 32.13 2.04
CA GLY A 311 -12.33 32.56 3.40
C GLY A 311 -12.23 31.43 4.44
N ASP A 312 -12.78 31.69 5.62
CA ASP A 312 -12.84 30.69 6.69
C ASP A 312 -14.14 29.86 6.62
N LEU A 313 -14.12 28.69 7.27
CA LEU A 313 -15.27 27.79 7.26
C LEU A 313 -16.48 28.36 8.00
N ARG A 314 -16.27 29.18 9.03
CA ARG A 314 -17.37 29.73 9.82
C ARG A 314 -18.24 30.66 8.99
N THR A 315 -17.61 31.58 8.27
CA THR A 315 -18.27 32.50 7.35
C THR A 315 -18.96 31.76 6.20
N ALA A 316 -18.34 30.69 5.67
CA ALA A 316 -18.96 29.87 4.64
C ALA A 316 -20.23 29.15 5.15
N VAL A 317 -20.24 28.66 6.39
CA VAL A 317 -21.41 28.00 7.01
C VAL A 317 -22.50 29.01 7.35
N ASP A 318 -22.12 30.20 7.82
CA ASP A 318 -23.07 31.26 8.19
C ASP A 318 -23.78 31.88 6.95
N ASP A 319 -23.13 31.89 5.79
CA ASP A 319 -23.69 32.39 4.52
C ASP A 319 -24.70 31.41 3.87
N GLU A 320 -24.72 30.15 4.31
CA GLU A 320 -25.57 29.11 3.71
C GLU A 320 -26.96 29.05 4.37
N SER A 321 -28.00 29.20 3.55
CA SER A 321 -29.41 29.13 4.00
C SER A 321 -29.90 27.73 4.36
N VAL A 322 -29.25 26.69 3.84
CA VAL A 322 -29.54 25.27 4.09
C VAL A 322 -28.24 24.58 4.53
N PRO A 323 -28.23 23.83 5.64
CA PRO A 323 -27.00 23.17 6.08
C PRO A 323 -26.53 22.16 5.04
N PRO A 324 -25.20 22.06 4.83
CA PRO A 324 -24.65 21.09 3.88
C PRO A 324 -24.94 19.66 4.34
N HIS A 325 -25.08 18.75 3.38
CA HIS A 325 -25.32 17.33 3.65
C HIS A 325 -24.07 16.67 4.26
N ARG A 326 -22.90 17.10 3.76
CA ARG A 326 -21.58 16.65 4.21
C ARG A 326 -20.60 17.80 4.20
N THR A 327 -19.80 17.89 5.26
CA THR A 327 -18.67 18.81 5.36
C THR A 327 -17.43 18.05 5.77
N TYR A 328 -16.38 18.18 4.97
CA TYR A 328 -15.10 17.54 5.21
C TYR A 328 -14.09 18.58 5.70
N LEU A 329 -13.47 18.32 6.85
CA LEU A 329 -12.44 19.16 7.46
C LEU A 329 -11.05 18.63 7.11
N CYS A 330 -10.49 19.11 6.02
CA CYS A 330 -9.29 18.58 5.35
C CYS A 330 -8.12 19.58 5.34
N PHE A 331 -7.96 20.38 6.39
CA PHE A 331 -6.80 21.28 6.48
C PHE A 331 -5.49 20.48 6.62
N ASP A 332 -4.43 20.93 5.94
CA ASP A 332 -3.08 20.32 6.04
C ASP A 332 -2.52 20.36 7.47
N ASP A 333 -2.94 21.37 8.23
CA ASP A 333 -2.75 21.41 9.68
C ASP A 333 -3.94 20.74 10.38
N GLU A 334 -3.75 19.49 10.80
CA GLU A 334 -4.77 18.72 11.50
C GLU A 334 -5.20 19.36 12.83
N ASP A 335 -4.33 20.11 13.51
CA ASP A 335 -4.71 20.84 14.72
C ASP A 335 -5.78 21.89 14.41
N ALA A 336 -5.68 22.56 13.25
CA ALA A 336 -6.70 23.48 12.77
C ALA A 336 -8.01 22.75 12.40
N SER A 337 -7.93 21.55 11.81
CA SER A 337 -9.11 20.70 11.53
C SER A 337 -9.85 20.28 12.81
N VAL A 338 -9.11 19.84 13.84
CA VAL A 338 -9.68 19.47 15.14
C VAL A 338 -10.29 20.70 15.82
N LEU A 339 -9.59 21.83 15.81
CA LEU A 339 -10.10 23.07 16.38
C LEU A 339 -11.39 23.53 15.68
N ALA A 340 -11.42 23.46 14.34
CA ALA A 340 -12.62 23.78 13.56
C ALA A 340 -13.78 22.85 13.93
N ALA A 341 -13.53 21.54 14.05
CA ALA A 341 -14.55 20.57 14.45
C ALA A 341 -15.16 20.91 15.83
N LEU A 342 -14.30 21.16 16.83
CA LEU A 342 -14.74 21.44 18.20
C LEU A 342 -15.42 22.80 18.36
N THR A 343 -15.04 23.80 17.55
CA THR A 343 -15.60 25.17 17.64
C THR A 343 -16.88 25.34 16.81
N LEU A 344 -17.01 24.62 15.69
CA LEU A 344 -18.24 24.60 14.88
C LEU A 344 -19.30 23.67 15.45
N ALA A 345 -18.92 22.72 16.31
CA ALA A 345 -19.82 21.75 16.93
C ALA A 345 -21.13 22.34 17.46
N PRO A 346 -21.12 23.42 18.28
CA PRO A 346 -22.36 23.95 18.84
C PRO A 346 -23.24 24.67 17.82
N LEU A 347 -22.70 25.00 16.65
CA LEU A 347 -23.36 25.73 15.58
C LEU A 347 -23.80 24.80 14.44
N TRP A 348 -23.38 23.53 14.48
CA TRP A 348 -23.66 22.57 13.43
C TRP A 348 -25.13 22.17 13.41
N ARG A 349 -25.75 22.23 12.23
CA ARG A 349 -27.18 21.94 12.03
C ARG A 349 -27.43 20.77 11.08
N GLY A 350 -26.36 20.06 10.70
CA GLY A 350 -26.45 18.89 9.83
C GLY A 350 -26.93 17.64 10.57
N GLY A 351 -27.26 16.60 9.80
CA GLY A 351 -27.66 15.29 10.35
C GLY A 351 -26.48 14.47 10.91
N PRO A 352 -26.71 13.20 11.30
CA PRO A 352 -25.65 12.31 11.76
C PRO A 352 -24.49 12.16 10.76
N HIS A 353 -23.26 12.13 11.28
CA HIS A 353 -22.00 12.04 10.55
C HIS A 353 -21.78 13.12 9.48
N SER A 354 -22.57 14.21 9.48
CA SER A 354 -22.50 15.25 8.47
C SER A 354 -21.22 16.08 8.55
N LEU A 355 -20.50 16.05 9.66
CA LEU A 355 -19.19 16.68 9.81
C LEU A 355 -18.10 15.59 9.87
N VAL A 356 -17.32 15.46 8.80
CA VAL A 356 -16.27 14.45 8.67
C VAL A 356 -14.92 15.07 9.00
N LEU A 357 -14.16 14.42 9.88
CA LEU A 357 -12.84 14.84 10.33
C LEU A 357 -11.79 13.77 9.99
N PRO A 358 -11.20 13.78 8.79
CA PRO A 358 -10.08 12.93 8.41
C PRO A 358 -8.79 13.33 9.16
N LEU A 359 -8.12 12.36 9.77
CA LEU A 359 -6.86 12.53 10.51
C LEU A 359 -5.83 11.46 10.09
N ASP A 360 -4.60 11.88 9.85
CA ASP A 360 -3.46 11.01 9.59
C ASP A 360 -2.43 11.05 10.75
N ARG A 361 -1.83 12.22 11.02
CA ARG A 361 -0.82 12.40 12.08
C ARG A 361 -1.42 12.24 13.48
N LEU A 362 -2.63 12.75 13.66
CA LEU A 362 -3.42 12.71 14.88
C LEU A 362 -4.45 11.57 14.86
N ALA A 363 -4.25 10.53 14.05
CA ALA A 363 -5.19 9.41 13.92
C ALA A 363 -5.58 8.73 15.26
N ARG A 364 -4.73 8.83 16.30
CA ARG A 364 -5.06 8.32 17.64
C ARG A 364 -6.17 9.10 18.34
N LEU A 365 -6.40 10.35 17.97
CA LEU A 365 -7.51 11.15 18.50
C LEU A 365 -8.87 10.57 18.09
N VAL A 366 -8.95 9.79 17.02
CA VAL A 366 -10.20 9.11 16.62
C VAL A 366 -10.73 8.22 17.75
N GLU A 367 -9.86 7.58 18.55
CA GLU A 367 -10.25 6.72 19.68
C GLU A 367 -10.79 7.50 20.89
N VAL A 368 -10.62 8.83 20.89
CA VAL A 368 -11.00 9.72 22.00
C VAL A 368 -12.45 10.18 21.89
N PHE A 369 -12.98 10.22 20.66
CA PHE A 369 -14.34 10.62 20.34
C PHE A 369 -15.30 9.42 20.32
N GLY A 370 -16.53 9.62 20.78
CA GLY A 370 -17.63 8.68 20.59
C GLY A 370 -18.74 8.86 21.63
N GLN A 371 -19.80 8.06 21.51
CA GLN A 371 -21.00 8.17 22.35
C GLN A 371 -20.98 7.33 23.63
N ASP A 372 -19.99 6.44 23.77
CA ASP A 372 -19.91 5.55 24.92
C ASP A 372 -19.42 6.29 26.16
N SER A 373 -19.90 5.93 27.35
CA SER A 373 -19.47 6.56 28.62
C SER A 373 -17.97 6.39 28.94
N THR A 374 -17.23 5.66 28.10
CA THR A 374 -15.79 5.41 28.21
C THR A 374 -14.94 6.33 27.33
N THR A 375 -15.54 7.06 26.38
CA THR A 375 -14.84 8.04 25.54
C THR A 375 -14.68 9.36 26.29
N LEU A 376 -13.64 10.12 25.94
CA LEU A 376 -13.30 11.37 26.65
C LEU A 376 -14.04 12.58 26.05
N LEU A 377 -14.34 12.53 24.75
CA LEU A 377 -15.01 13.60 24.01
C LEU A 377 -16.28 13.05 23.34
N ASP A 378 -17.36 13.82 23.41
CA ASP A 378 -18.60 13.55 22.67
C ASP A 378 -18.37 13.79 21.16
N ASP A 379 -19.05 13.01 20.32
CA ASP A 379 -19.05 13.13 18.86
C ASP A 379 -20.16 14.06 18.34
N ILE A 380 -20.56 15.02 19.18
CA ILE A 380 -21.57 16.05 18.86
C ILE A 380 -22.93 15.38 18.57
N GLU A 381 -23.43 14.57 19.51
CA GLU A 381 -24.68 13.83 19.33
C GLU A 381 -24.69 12.98 18.03
N GLY A 382 -23.52 12.49 17.60
CA GLY A 382 -23.34 11.63 16.43
C GLY A 382 -23.22 12.40 15.12
N GLN A 383 -23.07 13.74 15.15
CA GLN A 383 -22.86 14.56 13.96
C GLN A 383 -21.41 14.54 13.47
N LEU A 384 -20.43 14.39 14.37
CA LEU A 384 -19.02 14.29 14.05
C LEU A 384 -18.66 12.86 13.67
N TRP A 385 -17.94 12.72 12.57
CA TRP A 385 -17.34 11.47 12.15
C TRP A 385 -15.82 11.60 12.03
N PRO A 386 -15.08 11.34 13.11
CA PRO A 386 -13.62 11.31 13.07
C PRO A 386 -13.16 10.02 12.41
N ILE A 387 -12.22 10.13 11.48
CA ILE A 387 -11.75 8.97 10.71
C ILE A 387 -10.24 9.00 10.51
N SER A 388 -9.60 7.84 10.67
CA SER A 388 -8.18 7.72 10.37
C SER A 388 -7.97 7.47 8.88
N VAL A 389 -7.16 8.30 8.23
CA VAL A 389 -6.74 8.15 6.82
C VAL A 389 -6.11 6.78 6.59
N GLY A 390 -5.23 6.33 7.49
CA GLY A 390 -4.70 4.96 7.45
C GLY A 390 -5.81 3.90 7.53
N SER A 391 -6.79 4.05 8.44
CA SER A 391 -7.88 3.07 8.55
C SER A 391 -8.75 2.96 7.30
N LEU A 392 -8.90 4.04 6.52
CA LEU A 392 -9.63 4.01 5.26
C LEU A 392 -8.97 3.05 4.29
N ILE A 393 -7.67 3.23 4.05
CA ILE A 393 -6.94 2.49 3.02
C ILE A 393 -6.88 0.98 3.29
N PHE A 394 -6.97 0.56 4.56
CA PHE A 394 -6.63 -0.80 4.98
C PHE A 394 -7.74 -1.60 5.66
N ASN A 395 -8.82 -0.96 6.11
CA ASN A 395 -9.91 -1.63 6.79
C ASN A 395 -11.00 -2.03 5.77
N VAL A 396 -10.58 -2.87 4.81
CA VAL A 396 -11.46 -3.51 3.84
C VAL A 396 -11.96 -4.83 4.44
N THR A 397 -13.24 -5.12 4.27
CA THR A 397 -13.89 -6.35 4.73
C THR A 397 -13.06 -7.59 4.35
N PRO A 398 -12.84 -8.58 5.24
CA PRO A 398 -12.08 -9.78 4.90
C PRO A 398 -12.67 -10.48 3.67
N GLY A 399 -11.94 -10.45 2.54
CA GLY A 399 -12.36 -11.07 1.28
C GLY A 399 -12.34 -10.15 0.06
N GLU A 400 -12.34 -8.83 0.27
CA GLU A 400 -12.11 -7.83 -0.78
C GLU A 400 -10.62 -7.50 -0.85
N SER A 401 -10.06 -7.41 -2.05
CA SER A 401 -8.64 -7.04 -2.22
C SER A 401 -8.47 -5.56 -1.90
N GLY A 402 -7.63 -5.22 -0.93
CA GLY A 402 -7.38 -3.83 -0.53
C GLY A 402 -6.95 -2.93 -1.71
N THR A 403 -7.31 -1.64 -1.64
CA THR A 403 -7.22 -0.65 -2.73
C THR A 403 -5.80 -0.35 -3.21
N ILE A 404 -4.77 -0.72 -2.44
CA ILE A 404 -3.36 -0.55 -2.83
C ILE A 404 -2.91 -1.59 -3.85
N HIS A 405 -3.59 -2.74 -3.91
CA HIS A 405 -3.26 -3.77 -4.88
C HIS A 405 -3.68 -3.40 -6.31
N GLU A 406 -4.59 -2.44 -6.45
CA GLU A 406 -5.02 -1.86 -7.73
C GLU A 406 -3.90 -0.98 -8.30
N ASP A 407 -3.07 -1.56 -9.17
CA ASP A 407 -2.08 -0.77 -9.89
C ASP A 407 -2.75 0.20 -10.88
N ILE A 408 -2.01 1.17 -11.39
CA ILE A 408 -2.52 2.11 -12.39
C ILE A 408 -3.14 1.41 -13.61
N TYR A 409 -2.68 0.22 -14.00
CA TYR A 409 -3.26 -0.51 -15.12
C TYR A 409 -4.63 -1.09 -14.79
N GLU A 410 -4.82 -1.61 -13.57
CA GLU A 410 -6.13 -2.06 -13.09
C GLU A 410 -7.12 -0.90 -13.06
N ARG A 411 -6.67 0.29 -12.65
CA ARG A 411 -7.50 1.50 -12.71
C ARG A 411 -7.87 1.85 -14.16
N LEU A 412 -6.89 1.95 -15.05
CA LEU A 412 -7.16 2.19 -16.48
C LEU A 412 -8.11 1.14 -17.08
N ALA A 413 -7.99 -0.13 -16.66
CA ALA A 413 -8.88 -1.22 -17.07
C ALA A 413 -10.33 -1.03 -16.60
N GLN A 414 -10.52 -0.53 -15.37
CA GLN A 414 -11.85 -0.16 -14.87
C GLN A 414 -12.46 0.98 -15.69
N SER A 415 -11.69 2.02 -16.02
CA SER A 415 -12.16 3.13 -16.88
C SER A 415 -12.52 2.66 -18.31
N ILE A 416 -11.71 1.78 -18.91
CA ILE A 416 -12.02 1.16 -20.21
C ILE A 416 -13.38 0.45 -20.15
N HIS A 417 -13.60 -0.39 -19.14
CA HIS A 417 -14.85 -1.12 -18.98
C HIS A 417 -16.03 -0.17 -18.70
N HIS A 418 -15.79 0.89 -17.94
CA HIS A 418 -16.80 1.88 -17.63
C HIS A 418 -17.29 2.62 -18.89
N ILE A 419 -16.37 3.10 -19.74
CA ILE A 419 -16.69 3.76 -21.01
C ILE A 419 -17.44 2.80 -21.96
N TYR A 420 -17.05 1.52 -21.98
CA TYR A 420 -17.78 0.48 -22.70
C TYR A 420 -19.25 0.39 -22.23
N LEU A 421 -19.50 0.31 -20.92
CA LEU A 421 -20.86 0.25 -20.38
C LEU A 421 -21.67 1.51 -20.73
N GLN A 422 -21.09 2.71 -20.57
CA GLN A 422 -21.76 3.98 -20.90
C GLN A 422 -22.23 4.01 -22.36
N ARG A 423 -21.36 3.64 -23.30
CA ARG A 423 -21.72 3.60 -24.73
C ARG A 423 -22.82 2.60 -25.02
N ARG A 424 -22.75 1.41 -24.42
CA ARG A 424 -23.76 0.35 -24.62
C ARG A 424 -25.12 0.78 -24.09
N VAL A 425 -25.15 1.43 -22.92
CA VAL A 425 -26.38 1.99 -22.34
C VAL A 425 -26.93 3.12 -23.21
N ALA A 426 -26.07 4.01 -23.71
CA ALA A 426 -26.48 5.07 -24.63
C ALA A 426 -27.05 4.51 -25.97
N GLN A 427 -26.62 3.33 -26.38
CA GLN A 427 -27.16 2.59 -27.53
C GLN A 427 -28.40 1.74 -27.19
N GLY A 428 -28.94 1.85 -25.98
CA GLY A 428 -30.18 1.21 -25.55
C GLY A 428 -30.02 -0.19 -24.93
N ALA A 429 -28.79 -0.68 -24.71
CA ALA A 429 -28.56 -1.92 -23.96
C ALA A 429 -28.81 -1.71 -22.46
N ARG A 430 -29.22 -2.77 -21.76
CA ARG A 430 -29.41 -2.76 -20.30
C ARG A 430 -28.28 -3.50 -19.60
N LEU A 431 -27.99 -3.07 -18.38
CA LEU A 431 -27.09 -3.83 -17.51
C LEU A 431 -27.69 -5.22 -17.26
N GLY A 432 -26.87 -6.26 -17.40
CA GLY A 432 -27.24 -7.68 -17.31
C GLY A 432 -27.54 -8.36 -18.64
N ASP A 433 -27.65 -7.62 -19.76
CA ASP A 433 -28.02 -8.21 -21.07
C ASP A 433 -27.01 -9.25 -21.58
N THR A 434 -25.73 -9.07 -21.27
CA THR A 434 -24.65 -10.01 -21.59
C THR A 434 -23.70 -10.16 -20.42
N ALA A 435 -22.83 -11.17 -20.44
CA ALA A 435 -21.80 -11.38 -19.41
C ALA A 435 -20.84 -10.19 -19.23
N ALA A 436 -20.70 -9.33 -20.24
CA ALA A 436 -19.90 -8.10 -20.18
C ALA A 436 -20.72 -6.87 -19.74
N MET A 437 -22.05 -6.92 -19.71
CA MET A 437 -22.92 -5.79 -19.33
C MET A 437 -23.14 -5.71 -17.81
N VAL A 438 -22.10 -5.94 -17.01
CA VAL A 438 -22.18 -5.90 -15.54
C VAL A 438 -21.12 -4.95 -14.97
N PRO A 439 -21.31 -4.39 -13.76
CA PRO A 439 -20.28 -3.61 -13.09
C PRO A 439 -18.96 -4.38 -12.93
N TRP A 440 -17.84 -3.66 -12.81
CA TRP A 440 -16.50 -4.22 -12.74
C TRP A 440 -16.36 -5.30 -11.65
N GLU A 441 -16.97 -5.07 -10.49
CA GLU A 441 -16.95 -5.94 -9.31
C GLU A 441 -17.57 -7.32 -9.58
N ARG A 442 -18.46 -7.40 -10.57
CA ARG A 442 -19.13 -8.64 -10.99
C ARG A 442 -18.62 -9.17 -12.33
N LEU A 443 -17.71 -8.45 -12.98
CA LEU A 443 -17.14 -8.83 -14.28
C LEU A 443 -16.28 -10.08 -14.16
N GLU A 444 -16.48 -11.06 -15.06
CA GLU A 444 -15.71 -12.30 -15.08
C GLU A 444 -14.21 -12.05 -15.32
N THR A 445 -13.36 -12.91 -14.75
CA THR A 445 -11.89 -12.80 -14.83
C THR A 445 -11.35 -12.71 -16.25
N GLY A 446 -11.96 -13.40 -17.21
CA GLY A 446 -11.56 -13.33 -18.62
C GLY A 446 -11.73 -11.93 -19.23
N PHE A 447 -12.85 -11.26 -18.93
CA PHE A 447 -13.07 -9.87 -19.37
C PHE A 447 -12.20 -8.88 -18.60
N ARG A 448 -11.96 -9.09 -17.30
CA ARG A 448 -11.04 -8.26 -16.51
C ARG A 448 -9.62 -8.31 -17.09
N GLU A 449 -9.10 -9.50 -17.38
CA GLU A 449 -7.77 -9.67 -17.96
C GLU A 449 -7.67 -9.03 -19.35
N ALA A 450 -8.73 -9.11 -20.16
CA ALA A 450 -8.78 -8.44 -21.46
C ALA A 450 -8.65 -6.91 -21.34
N ASN A 451 -9.41 -6.29 -20.42
CA ASN A 451 -9.31 -4.86 -20.14
C ASN A 451 -7.93 -4.47 -19.57
N LEU A 452 -7.36 -5.31 -18.70
CA LEU A 452 -6.03 -5.09 -18.11
C LEU A 452 -4.92 -5.17 -19.17
N GLN A 453 -5.02 -6.13 -20.09
CA GLN A 453 -4.10 -6.24 -21.23
C GLN A 453 -4.22 -5.04 -22.17
N GLN A 454 -5.43 -4.54 -22.40
CA GLN A 454 -5.64 -3.31 -23.17
C GLN A 454 -4.97 -2.10 -22.50
N ALA A 455 -5.19 -1.92 -21.19
CA ALA A 455 -4.55 -0.85 -20.41
C ALA A 455 -3.02 -0.91 -20.47
N ARG A 456 -2.41 -2.10 -20.27
CA ARG A 456 -0.96 -2.30 -20.35
C ARG A 456 -0.37 -1.95 -21.71
N ASN A 457 -1.14 -2.10 -22.78
CA ASN A 457 -0.68 -1.83 -24.14
C ASN A 457 -0.79 -0.36 -24.54
N ILE A 458 -1.49 0.50 -23.79
CA ILE A 458 -1.68 1.92 -24.13
C ILE A 458 -0.33 2.62 -24.35
N GLY A 459 0.61 2.49 -23.41
CA GLY A 459 1.90 3.17 -23.48
C GLY A 459 2.75 2.75 -24.69
N ALA A 460 2.84 1.44 -24.95
CA ALA A 460 3.59 0.91 -26.08
C ALA A 460 3.03 1.39 -27.43
N LYS A 461 1.69 1.47 -27.57
CA LYS A 461 1.01 2.01 -28.76
C LYS A 461 1.36 3.48 -28.99
N LEU A 462 1.30 4.29 -27.93
CA LEU A 462 1.61 5.72 -28.03
C LEU A 462 3.07 5.93 -28.46
N ILE A 463 4.02 5.21 -27.86
CA ILE A 463 5.45 5.33 -28.20
C ILE A 463 5.74 4.94 -29.65
N ALA A 464 5.13 3.85 -30.14
CA ALA A 464 5.31 3.39 -31.52
C ALA A 464 4.97 4.47 -32.56
N LEU A 465 4.15 5.45 -32.19
CA LEU A 465 3.71 6.53 -33.06
C LEU A 465 4.27 7.90 -32.69
N GLY A 466 5.27 7.94 -31.80
CA GLY A 466 5.90 9.19 -31.39
C GLY A 466 5.07 10.00 -30.39
N TYR A 467 4.30 9.34 -29.53
CA TYR A 467 3.55 9.93 -28.42
C TYR A 467 4.00 9.34 -27.08
N THR A 468 3.74 10.07 -26.00
CA THR A 468 4.00 9.62 -24.63
C THR A 468 2.89 10.11 -23.70
N VAL A 469 2.82 9.54 -22.51
CA VAL A 469 1.90 9.98 -21.47
C VAL A 469 2.59 11.04 -20.59
N ALA A 470 1.87 12.09 -20.22
CA ALA A 470 2.32 13.12 -19.30
C ALA A 470 1.19 13.52 -18.33
N PRO A 471 1.48 14.12 -17.17
CA PRO A 471 0.47 14.78 -16.35
C PRO A 471 -0.29 15.86 -17.14
N ARG A 472 -1.59 15.98 -16.88
CA ARG A 472 -2.45 16.96 -17.55
C ARG A 472 -2.26 18.35 -16.97
N THR A 473 -1.89 19.28 -17.83
CA THR A 473 -1.65 20.71 -17.52
C THR A 473 -2.70 21.63 -18.14
N GLY A 474 -3.63 21.08 -18.92
CA GLY A 474 -4.69 21.83 -19.64
C GLY A 474 -4.34 22.22 -21.08
N SER A 475 -3.13 21.90 -21.57
CA SER A 475 -2.65 22.21 -22.94
C SER A 475 -2.32 20.96 -23.76
N GLY A 476 -2.76 19.78 -23.33
CA GLY A 476 -2.51 18.51 -24.02
C GLY A 476 -3.32 18.35 -25.31
N VAL A 477 -3.04 17.24 -25.99
CA VAL A 477 -3.84 16.82 -27.13
C VAL A 477 -5.20 16.34 -26.61
N ASP A 478 -6.19 17.22 -26.56
CA ASP A 478 -7.56 16.88 -26.15
C ASP A 478 -8.24 15.93 -27.16
N ARG A 479 -7.78 15.94 -28.41
CA ARG A 479 -8.18 14.99 -29.46
C ARG A 479 -6.97 14.55 -30.26
N ILE A 480 -6.72 13.25 -30.24
CA ILE A 480 -5.83 12.57 -31.19
C ILE A 480 -6.39 12.85 -32.60
N ASP A 481 -5.56 13.32 -33.51
CA ASP A 481 -5.97 13.61 -34.90
C ASP A 481 -6.52 12.35 -35.58
N ASP A 482 -7.50 12.50 -36.47
CA ASP A 482 -8.18 11.36 -37.11
C ASP A 482 -7.20 10.50 -37.93
N THR A 483 -6.14 11.09 -38.49
CA THR A 483 -5.08 10.34 -39.18
C THR A 483 -4.26 9.46 -38.25
N LEU A 484 -4.05 9.94 -37.02
CA LEU A 484 -3.36 9.19 -35.97
C LEU A 484 -4.28 8.13 -35.36
N ILE A 485 -5.58 8.39 -35.25
CA ILE A 485 -6.58 7.40 -34.86
C ILE A 485 -6.54 6.22 -35.85
N GLU A 486 -6.56 6.49 -37.15
CA GLU A 486 -6.48 5.44 -38.18
C GLU A 486 -5.19 4.63 -38.06
N SER A 487 -4.05 5.31 -37.87
CA SER A 487 -2.74 4.65 -37.73
C SER A 487 -2.66 3.76 -36.48
N LEU A 488 -3.20 4.23 -35.35
CA LEU A 488 -3.31 3.47 -34.10
C LEU A 488 -4.24 2.26 -34.24
N ALA A 489 -5.36 2.43 -34.95
CA ALA A 489 -6.35 1.36 -35.14
C ALA A 489 -5.80 0.24 -36.04
N VAL A 490 -5.10 0.59 -37.13
CA VAL A 490 -4.40 -0.38 -37.99
C VAL A 490 -3.36 -1.17 -37.18
N ALA A 491 -2.51 -0.48 -36.43
CA ALA A 491 -1.48 -1.13 -35.63
C ALA A 491 -2.07 -2.05 -34.55
N GLU A 492 -3.21 -1.68 -33.96
CA GLU A 492 -3.89 -2.53 -32.98
C GLU A 492 -4.51 -3.76 -33.61
N HIS A 493 -5.13 -3.62 -34.78
CA HIS A 493 -5.68 -4.74 -35.53
C HIS A 493 -4.60 -5.73 -35.92
N ASP A 494 -3.49 -5.26 -36.48
CA ASP A 494 -2.35 -6.11 -36.88
C ASP A 494 -1.77 -6.87 -35.67
N ARG A 495 -1.65 -6.20 -34.51
CA ARG A 495 -1.23 -6.83 -33.25
C ARG A 495 -2.22 -7.91 -32.80
N TRP A 496 -3.53 -7.61 -32.82
CA TRP A 496 -4.58 -8.56 -32.42
C TRP A 496 -4.61 -9.78 -33.36
N VAL A 497 -4.47 -9.57 -34.67
CA VAL A 497 -4.38 -10.65 -35.66
C VAL A 497 -3.17 -11.53 -35.36
N ALA A 498 -1.98 -10.94 -35.16
CA ALA A 498 -0.76 -11.69 -34.84
C ALA A 498 -0.90 -12.50 -33.55
N GLU A 499 -1.50 -11.92 -32.50
CA GLU A 499 -1.77 -12.59 -31.24
C GLU A 499 -2.71 -13.79 -31.43
N ARG A 500 -3.83 -13.60 -32.15
CA ARG A 500 -4.79 -14.66 -32.42
C ARG A 500 -4.19 -15.79 -33.25
N ILE A 501 -3.42 -15.47 -34.29
CA ILE A 501 -2.70 -16.46 -35.09
C ILE A 501 -1.74 -17.28 -34.21
N SER A 502 -0.98 -16.62 -33.31
CA SER A 502 -0.07 -17.31 -32.39
C SER A 502 -0.80 -18.27 -31.43
N GLN A 503 -2.05 -17.98 -31.11
CA GLN A 503 -2.93 -18.83 -30.30
C GLN A 503 -3.63 -19.94 -31.12
N GLY A 504 -3.31 -20.06 -32.41
CA GLY A 504 -3.85 -21.07 -33.33
C GLY A 504 -5.18 -20.69 -33.97
N TRP A 505 -5.58 -19.42 -33.93
CA TRP A 505 -6.74 -18.94 -34.68
C TRP A 505 -6.42 -18.75 -36.15
N ARG A 506 -7.44 -18.92 -36.99
CA ARG A 506 -7.37 -18.70 -38.44
C ARG A 506 -8.62 -18.00 -38.95
N PHE A 507 -8.53 -17.45 -40.15
CA PHE A 507 -9.67 -16.86 -40.83
C PHE A 507 -10.79 -17.89 -41.03
N GLY A 508 -12.04 -17.45 -40.86
CA GLY A 508 -13.24 -18.15 -41.29
C GLY A 508 -14.43 -17.19 -41.33
N GLU A 509 -15.33 -17.36 -42.31
CA GLU A 509 -16.45 -16.44 -42.54
C GLU A 509 -17.40 -16.30 -41.33
N VAL A 510 -17.48 -17.36 -40.51
CA VAL A 510 -18.27 -17.39 -39.28
C VAL A 510 -17.33 -17.70 -38.11
N ARG A 511 -17.52 -16.98 -37.00
CA ARG A 511 -16.78 -17.22 -35.77
C ARG A 511 -17.12 -18.60 -35.20
N ASP A 512 -16.10 -19.43 -34.97
CA ASP A 512 -16.22 -20.75 -34.32
C ASP A 512 -15.05 -20.94 -33.35
N ASP A 513 -15.33 -20.78 -32.06
CA ASP A 513 -14.31 -20.83 -31.00
C ASP A 513 -13.77 -22.25 -30.79
N ARG A 514 -14.53 -23.30 -31.14
CA ARG A 514 -14.13 -24.71 -30.95
C ARG A 514 -13.01 -25.10 -31.90
N VAL A 515 -13.05 -24.61 -33.13
CA VAL A 515 -12.00 -24.81 -34.16
C VAL A 515 -11.16 -23.56 -34.41
N LYS A 516 -11.32 -22.53 -33.56
CA LYS A 516 -10.59 -21.26 -33.57
C LYS A 516 -10.66 -20.51 -34.91
N LEU A 517 -11.87 -20.28 -35.42
CA LEU A 517 -12.15 -19.44 -36.59
C LEU A 517 -12.64 -18.06 -36.18
N HIS A 518 -12.13 -16.99 -36.80
CA HIS A 518 -12.64 -15.64 -36.59
C HIS A 518 -12.69 -14.83 -37.90
N PRO A 519 -13.81 -14.14 -38.22
CA PRO A 519 -14.00 -13.44 -39.50
C PRO A 519 -13.11 -12.22 -39.67
N SER A 520 -12.72 -11.59 -38.57
CA SER A 520 -11.84 -10.41 -38.60
C SER A 520 -10.34 -10.74 -38.73
N ILE A 521 -9.93 -12.01 -38.85
CA ILE A 521 -8.52 -12.37 -39.13
C ILE A 521 -8.24 -12.20 -40.64
N LYS A 522 -8.13 -10.94 -41.08
CA LYS A 522 -7.86 -10.54 -42.47
C LYS A 522 -7.22 -9.14 -42.51
N PRO A 523 -6.65 -8.71 -43.65
CA PRO A 523 -6.04 -7.38 -43.77
C PRO A 523 -7.02 -6.25 -43.41
N TRP A 524 -6.52 -5.16 -42.83
CA TRP A 524 -7.34 -4.00 -42.41
C TRP A 524 -8.26 -3.48 -43.51
N GLY A 525 -7.77 -3.39 -44.75
CA GLY A 525 -8.54 -2.90 -45.89
C GLY A 525 -9.71 -3.80 -46.32
N GLU A 526 -9.77 -5.05 -45.84
CA GLU A 526 -10.83 -6.01 -46.13
C GLU A 526 -11.89 -6.11 -45.01
N LEU A 527 -11.72 -5.34 -43.93
CA LEU A 527 -12.70 -5.18 -42.87
C LEU A 527 -13.83 -4.25 -43.30
N SER A 528 -15.05 -4.57 -42.86
CA SER A 528 -16.17 -3.62 -42.99
C SER A 528 -15.90 -2.35 -42.18
N GLU A 529 -16.50 -1.22 -42.55
CA GLU A 529 -16.34 0.02 -41.75
C GLU A 529 -16.80 -0.19 -40.31
N ALA A 530 -17.87 -0.96 -40.09
CA ALA A 530 -18.36 -1.30 -38.75
C ALA A 530 -17.39 -2.18 -37.94
N GLU A 531 -16.50 -2.94 -38.58
CA GLU A 531 -15.41 -3.64 -37.90
C GLU A 531 -14.25 -2.70 -37.59
N ARG A 532 -13.82 -1.87 -38.55
CA ARG A 532 -12.74 -0.89 -38.35
C ARG A 532 -13.08 0.15 -37.30
N ASP A 533 -14.34 0.57 -37.24
CA ASP A 533 -14.81 1.53 -36.24
C ASP A 533 -14.66 1.01 -34.81
N LYS A 534 -14.66 -0.31 -34.57
CA LYS A 534 -14.41 -0.87 -33.23
C LYS A 534 -12.98 -0.58 -32.75
N ASP A 535 -11.99 -0.78 -33.62
CA ASP A 535 -10.60 -0.49 -33.29
C ASP A 535 -10.34 1.02 -33.20
N ARG A 536 -10.97 1.84 -34.07
CA ARG A 536 -10.91 3.30 -33.98
C ARG A 536 -11.50 3.82 -32.67
N ASP A 537 -12.62 3.25 -32.24
CA ASP A 537 -13.31 3.65 -31.02
C ASP A 537 -12.47 3.38 -29.77
N VAL A 538 -11.80 2.22 -29.72
CA VAL A 538 -10.81 1.89 -28.66
C VAL A 538 -9.71 2.93 -28.58
N VAL A 539 -9.24 3.41 -29.73
CA VAL A 539 -8.19 4.42 -29.80
C VAL A 539 -8.69 5.81 -29.41
N ARG A 540 -9.89 6.18 -29.86
CA ARG A 540 -10.54 7.46 -29.52
C ARG A 540 -10.77 7.61 -28.03
N ASP A 541 -10.90 6.51 -27.30
CA ASP A 541 -11.09 6.52 -25.85
C ASP A 541 -9.80 6.76 -25.07
N ILE A 542 -8.61 6.52 -25.64
CA ILE A 542 -7.33 6.63 -24.91
C ILE A 542 -7.17 7.99 -24.20
N PRO A 543 -7.42 9.15 -24.86
CA PRO A 543 -7.32 10.45 -24.19
C PRO A 543 -8.32 10.60 -23.04
N LEU A 544 -9.54 10.08 -23.19
CA LEU A 544 -10.57 10.14 -22.16
C LEU A 544 -10.18 9.29 -20.95
N ILE A 545 -9.78 8.03 -21.18
CA ILE A 545 -9.30 7.10 -20.16
C ILE A 545 -8.12 7.71 -19.39
N LEU A 546 -7.15 8.32 -20.08
CA LEU A 546 -6.00 8.94 -19.44
C LEU A 546 -6.42 10.20 -18.64
N ALA A 547 -7.32 11.01 -19.19
CA ALA A 547 -7.79 12.23 -18.54
C ALA A 547 -8.58 11.94 -17.25
N ASP A 548 -9.29 10.80 -17.17
CA ASP A 548 -9.92 10.34 -15.93
C ASP A 548 -8.90 10.19 -14.78
N TYR A 549 -7.63 9.90 -15.11
CA TYR A 549 -6.52 9.78 -14.15
C TYR A 549 -5.57 10.98 -14.17
N GLY A 550 -5.97 12.11 -14.76
CA GLY A 550 -5.21 13.36 -14.71
C GLY A 550 -4.00 13.33 -15.64
N LEU A 551 -4.03 12.45 -16.62
CA LEU A 551 -2.99 12.23 -17.60
C LEU A 551 -3.45 12.75 -18.97
N GLN A 552 -2.49 12.99 -19.85
CA GLN A 552 -2.74 13.42 -21.22
C GLN A 552 -1.74 12.78 -22.18
N VAL A 553 -2.16 12.67 -23.43
CA VAL A 553 -1.27 12.27 -24.52
C VAL A 553 -0.51 13.50 -25.00
N VAL A 554 0.81 13.40 -25.12
CA VAL A 554 1.68 14.45 -25.67
C VAL A 554 2.56 13.87 -26.77
N ARG A 555 2.82 14.69 -27.80
CA ARG A 555 3.70 14.30 -28.91
C ARG A 555 5.16 14.38 -28.46
N LEU A 556 5.95 13.35 -28.78
CA LEU A 556 7.40 13.38 -28.65
C LEU A 556 7.95 14.24 -29.79
N THR A 557 8.39 15.45 -29.49
CA THR A 557 9.16 16.25 -30.46
C THR A 557 10.49 15.55 -30.72
N PRO A 558 10.85 15.26 -31.99
CA PRO A 558 12.17 14.73 -32.30
C PRO A 558 13.25 15.71 -31.80
N PRO A 559 14.42 15.25 -31.35
CA PRO A 559 15.52 16.17 -31.05
C PRO A 559 15.80 17.01 -32.29
N ALA A 560 15.87 18.33 -32.12
CA ALA A 560 16.20 19.24 -33.21
C ALA A 560 17.51 18.77 -33.85
N VAL A 561 17.47 18.45 -35.14
CA VAL A 561 18.70 18.15 -35.90
C VAL A 561 19.53 19.42 -35.84
N ALA A 562 20.67 19.37 -35.15
CA ALA A 562 21.60 20.49 -35.12
C ALA A 562 21.96 20.84 -36.58
N PRO A 563 21.91 22.12 -36.97
CA PRO A 563 22.28 22.51 -38.33
C PRO A 563 23.71 22.03 -38.60
N PRO A 564 24.01 21.55 -39.83
CA PRO A 564 25.36 21.14 -40.18
C PRO A 564 26.31 22.30 -39.92
N THR A 565 27.33 22.07 -39.09
CA THR A 565 28.46 22.98 -38.92
C THR A 565 29.11 23.16 -40.29
N THR A 566 28.87 24.31 -40.91
CA THR A 566 29.53 24.76 -42.14
C THR A 566 30.96 25.15 -41.90
#